data_AF-A0A1G2R2B9-F1
#
_entry.id   AF-A0A1G2R2B9-F1
#
_cell.length_a   1.000
_cell.length_b   1.000
_cell.length_c   1.000
_cell.angle_alpha   90.00
_cell.angle_beta   90.00
_cell.angle_gamma   90.00
#
_symmetry.space_group_name_H-M   'P 1'
#
loop_
_entity.id
_entity.type
_entity.pdbx_description
1 polymer ?
#
loop_
_entity_poly.entity_id
_entity_poly.type
_entity_poly.pdbx_seq_one_letter_code
_entity_poly.pdbx_strand_id
1 'polypeptide(L)'
;MEQEFITIAEAVRLTGQSDIELMRLLKDRMEAGNLDIESITRKEQRGDRMMYLISKAFLLKELDSEGDSQEDAPQEPVKEPEHEQAQEQKASLNVLLEAKNEVITILQGVIETKDKQMESLSKKIDELIERDRETNFLLRGLQERIFALEGPKEETPSEEKKNEAIRAEKHKNRK
;
A
#
# COMPACT_ATOMS: atom_id res chain seq x y z
N MET A 1 23.54 -0.17 27.46
CA MET A 1 24.23 -0.91 26.39
C MET A 1 23.30 -0.87 25.19
N GLU A 2 23.66 -0.13 24.15
CA GLU A 2 22.85 0.04 22.94
C GLU A 2 22.83 -1.29 22.19
N GLN A 3 21.66 -1.91 22.07
CA GLN A 3 21.50 -3.10 21.24
C GLN A 3 21.51 -2.64 19.78
N GLU A 4 22.68 -2.68 19.14
CA GLU A 4 22.81 -2.46 17.70
C GLU A 4 22.19 -3.66 16.96
N PHE A 5 21.09 -3.40 16.25
CA PHE A 5 20.45 -4.36 15.37
C PHE A 5 21.02 -4.20 13.96
N ILE A 6 21.51 -5.30 13.39
CA ILE A 6 22.09 -5.37 12.05
C ILE A 6 21.24 -6.23 11.14
N THR A 7 21.30 -5.99 9.84
CA THR A 7 20.57 -6.82 8.86
C THR A 7 21.22 -8.21 8.71
N ILE A 8 20.48 -9.21 8.21
CA ILE A 8 21.06 -10.54 7.87
C ILE A 8 22.28 -10.37 6.95
N ALA A 9 22.21 -9.50 5.96
CA ALA A 9 23.32 -9.25 5.03
C ALA A 9 24.57 -8.68 5.72
N GLU A 10 24.39 -7.86 6.77
CA GLU A 10 25.51 -7.37 7.58
C GLU A 10 26.00 -8.43 8.56
N ALA A 11 25.11 -9.27 9.10
CA ALA A 11 25.47 -10.40 9.95
C ALA A 11 26.34 -11.42 9.20
N VAL A 12 26.01 -11.73 7.94
CA VAL A 12 26.80 -12.59 7.04
C VAL A 12 28.21 -12.03 6.84
N ARG A 13 28.32 -10.71 6.65
CA ARG A 13 29.63 -10.05 6.49
C ARG A 13 30.48 -10.08 7.76
N LEU A 14 29.84 -10.04 8.93
CA LEU A 14 30.53 -10.04 10.23
C LEU A 14 30.90 -11.44 10.71
N THR A 15 30.06 -12.43 10.43
CA THR A 15 30.24 -13.81 10.91
C THR A 15 30.94 -14.71 9.89
N GLY A 16 30.93 -14.34 8.60
CA GLY A 16 31.44 -15.18 7.52
C GLY A 16 30.58 -16.41 7.23
N GLN A 17 29.48 -16.60 7.96
CA GLN A 17 28.54 -17.71 7.78
C GLN A 17 27.51 -17.40 6.69
N SER A 18 26.98 -18.44 6.05
CA SER A 18 25.96 -18.30 5.02
C SER A 18 24.60 -17.89 5.62
N ASP A 19 23.78 -17.20 4.82
CA ASP A 19 22.41 -16.78 5.20
C ASP A 19 21.57 -17.94 5.76
N ILE A 20 21.79 -19.16 5.26
CA ILE A 20 21.04 -20.36 5.66
C ILE A 20 21.45 -20.82 7.06
N GLU A 21 22.75 -20.80 7.38
CA GLU A 21 23.27 -21.19 8.69
C GLU A 21 22.81 -20.21 9.77
N LEU A 22 22.86 -18.91 9.48
CA LEU A 22 22.38 -17.89 10.41
C LEU A 22 20.88 -18.03 10.67
N MET A 23 20.08 -18.31 9.64
CA MET A 23 18.64 -18.52 9.79
C MET A 23 18.32 -19.82 10.53
N ARG A 24 19.12 -20.87 10.34
CA ARG A 24 19.00 -22.12 11.09
C ARG A 24 19.36 -21.92 12.56
N LEU A 25 20.47 -21.26 12.86
CA LEU A 25 20.88 -20.93 14.23
C LEU A 25 19.83 -20.07 14.95
N LEU A 26 19.28 -19.07 14.26
CA LEU A 26 18.17 -18.27 14.78
C LEU A 26 16.94 -19.13 15.07
N LYS A 27 16.59 -20.05 14.17
CA LYS A 27 15.43 -20.94 14.33
C LYS A 27 15.61 -21.92 15.48
N ASP A 28 16.76 -22.58 15.55
CA ASP A 28 17.11 -23.54 16.60
C ASP A 28 17.09 -22.86 17.99
N ARG A 29 17.52 -21.59 18.07
CA ARG A 29 17.48 -20.79 19.32
C ARG A 29 16.09 -20.25 19.66
N MET A 30 15.27 -19.90 18.67
CA MET A 30 13.85 -19.57 18.89
C MET A 30 13.08 -20.77 19.44
N GLU A 31 13.35 -21.97 18.92
CA GLU A 31 12.70 -23.21 19.36
C GLU A 31 13.22 -23.69 20.73
N ALA A 32 14.49 -23.44 21.05
CA ALA A 32 15.09 -23.78 22.34
C ALA A 32 14.57 -22.91 23.52
N GLY A 33 13.71 -21.92 23.28
CA GLY A 33 12.95 -21.21 24.31
C GLY A 33 13.77 -20.40 25.32
N ASN A 34 15.05 -20.14 25.04
CA ASN A 34 16.00 -19.66 26.04
C ASN A 34 16.38 -18.18 25.93
N LEU A 35 15.74 -17.37 25.07
CA LEU A 35 15.94 -15.92 25.01
C LEU A 35 14.68 -15.16 24.56
N ASP A 36 14.48 -13.97 25.14
CA ASP A 36 13.36 -13.07 24.84
C ASP A 36 13.39 -12.60 23.39
N ILE A 37 12.28 -12.86 22.69
CA ILE A 37 12.01 -12.59 21.27
C ILE A 37 12.34 -11.14 20.86
N GLU A 38 12.22 -10.20 21.80
CA GLU A 38 12.47 -8.77 21.58
C GLU A 38 13.95 -8.38 21.58
N SER A 39 14.84 -9.23 22.11
CA SER A 39 16.27 -8.96 22.26
C SER A 39 17.14 -9.47 21.10
N ILE A 40 16.61 -10.39 20.29
CA ILE A 40 17.35 -11.05 19.20
C ILE A 40 16.85 -10.60 17.84
N THR A 41 15.53 -10.52 17.63
CA THR A 41 14.99 -10.24 16.30
C THR A 41 13.97 -9.12 16.29
N ARG A 42 14.26 -8.04 15.54
CA ARG A 42 13.27 -7.02 15.22
C ARG A 42 12.78 -7.23 13.79
N LYS A 43 11.48 -7.42 13.64
CA LYS A 43 10.83 -7.44 12.32
C LYS A 43 10.55 -5.99 11.92
N GLU A 44 11.29 -5.48 10.94
CA GLU A 44 11.05 -4.15 10.37
C GLU A 44 10.40 -4.32 8.99
N GLN A 45 9.25 -3.67 8.80
CA GLN A 45 8.56 -3.62 7.53
C GLN A 45 8.99 -2.33 6.81
N ARG A 46 9.86 -2.45 5.80
CA ARG A 46 10.17 -1.35 4.88
C ARG A 46 9.45 -1.59 3.56
N GLY A 47 8.31 -0.93 3.40
CA GLY A 47 7.44 -1.12 2.23
C GLY A 47 6.80 -2.51 2.23
N ASP A 48 6.95 -3.25 1.13
CA ASP A 48 6.29 -4.54 0.88
C ASP A 48 7.16 -5.77 1.25
N ARG A 49 8.33 -5.55 1.88
CA ARG A 49 9.24 -6.64 2.28
C ARG A 49 9.50 -6.63 3.78
N MET A 50 9.34 -7.79 4.40
CA MET A 50 9.68 -8.03 5.81
C MET A 50 11.19 -8.24 5.94
N MET A 51 11.87 -7.39 6.70
CA MET A 51 13.28 -7.57 7.02
C MET A 51 13.44 -8.07 8.45
N TYR A 52 14.33 -9.04 8.63
CA TYR A 52 14.74 -9.54 9.94
C TYR A 52 16.04 -8.83 10.32
N LEU A 53 16.00 -8.12 11.45
CA LEU A 53 17.15 -7.48 12.05
C LEU A 53 17.60 -8.29 13.25
N ILE A 54 18.89 -8.59 13.35
CA ILE A 54 19.50 -9.44 14.38
C ILE A 54 20.36 -8.58 15.29
N SER A 55 20.36 -8.82 16.60
CA SER A 55 21.26 -8.08 17.51
C SER A 55 22.72 -8.50 17.34
N LYS A 56 23.60 -7.52 17.11
CA LYS A 56 25.04 -7.71 16.87
C LYS A 56 25.75 -8.35 18.07
N ALA A 57 25.32 -8.02 19.29
CA ALA A 57 25.89 -8.55 20.52
C ALA A 57 25.61 -10.06 20.69
N PHE A 58 24.50 -10.56 20.17
CA PHE A 58 24.15 -11.98 20.21
C PHE A 58 25.05 -12.80 19.26
N LEU A 59 25.24 -12.32 18.04
CA LEU A 59 26.06 -13.00 17.03
C LEU A 59 27.52 -13.13 17.48
N LEU A 60 28.10 -12.08 18.06
CA LEU A 60 29.49 -12.11 18.53
C LEU A 60 29.68 -13.04 19.73
N LYS A 61 28.70 -13.13 20.64
CA LYS A 61 28.76 -14.03 21.80
C LYS A 61 28.68 -15.52 21.39
N GLU A 62 27.97 -15.81 20.31
CA GLU A 62 27.84 -17.18 19.79
C GLU A 62 29.11 -17.62 19.05
N LEU A 63 29.76 -16.71 18.30
CA LEU A 63 31.06 -16.96 17.66
C LEU A 63 32.18 -17.22 18.67
N ASP A 64 32.19 -16.51 19.81
CA ASP A 64 33.14 -16.78 20.89
C ASP A 64 32.86 -18.12 21.61
N SER A 65 31.66 -18.70 21.46
CA SER A 65 31.27 -19.99 22.04
C SER A 65 31.61 -21.20 21.14
N GLU A 66 31.79 -21.00 19.83
CA GLU A 66 32.15 -22.07 18.87
C GLU A 66 33.64 -22.10 18.50
N GLY A 67 34.47 -21.34 19.21
CA GLY A 67 35.91 -21.25 18.97
C GLY A 67 36.77 -22.43 19.44
N ASP A 68 36.19 -23.56 19.84
CA ASP A 68 36.97 -24.68 20.41
C ASP A 68 36.39 -26.04 19.99
N SER A 69 36.62 -26.45 18.75
CA SER A 69 36.73 -27.87 18.38
C SER A 69 37.52 -28.04 17.08
N GLN A 70 38.69 -28.63 17.29
CA GLN A 70 39.76 -29.02 16.39
C GLN A 70 39.37 -30.03 15.27
N GLU A 71 40.16 -29.95 14.20
CA GLU A 71 40.79 -31.05 13.45
C GLU A 71 39.91 -31.98 12.57
N ASP A 72 39.97 -31.72 11.27
CA ASP A 72 39.61 -32.65 10.19
C ASP A 72 40.77 -33.62 9.86
N ALA A 73 40.55 -34.92 10.07
CA ALA A 73 41.02 -36.04 9.22
C ALA A 73 40.40 -37.38 9.70
N PRO A 74 40.26 -38.41 8.84
CA PRO A 74 39.57 -38.48 7.56
C PRO A 74 38.38 -39.48 7.58
N GLN A 75 37.49 -39.34 6.59
CA GLN A 75 36.23 -40.09 6.41
C GLN A 75 36.39 -41.61 6.25
N GLU A 76 35.53 -42.38 6.93
CA GLU A 76 35.11 -43.73 6.52
C GLU A 76 33.66 -43.70 5.99
N PRO A 77 33.32 -44.44 4.91
CA PRO A 77 32.01 -44.36 4.29
C PRO A 77 31.01 -45.29 4.98
N VAL A 78 30.05 -44.71 5.72
CA VAL A 78 28.91 -45.44 6.29
C VAL A 78 27.72 -45.36 5.31
N LYS A 79 27.17 -46.54 5.03
CA LYS A 79 26.07 -46.82 4.10
C LYS A 79 24.79 -46.08 4.47
N GLU A 80 24.23 -45.34 3.51
CA GLU A 80 22.88 -44.75 3.56
C GLU A 80 21.79 -45.82 3.38
N PRO A 81 20.67 -45.67 4.12
CA PRO A 81 19.36 -45.91 3.54
C PRO A 81 18.44 -44.73 3.89
N GLU A 82 18.51 -43.61 3.17
CA GLU A 82 17.62 -42.45 3.39
C GLU A 82 17.07 -41.82 2.09
N HIS A 83 16.81 -42.62 1.05
CA HIS A 83 16.35 -42.08 -0.24
C HIS A 83 14.83 -41.89 -0.40
N GLU A 84 13.98 -42.27 0.55
CA GLU A 84 12.51 -42.17 0.37
C GLU A 84 11.88 -40.87 0.89
N GLN A 85 12.40 -40.24 1.96
CA GLN A 85 11.73 -39.07 2.57
C GLN A 85 11.95 -37.74 1.81
N ALA A 86 13.02 -37.62 1.03
CA ALA A 86 13.32 -36.40 0.27
C ALA A 86 12.46 -36.25 -1.00
N GLN A 87 11.82 -37.32 -1.49
CA GLN A 87 10.99 -37.28 -2.70
C GLN A 87 9.57 -36.80 -2.41
N GLU A 88 8.97 -37.18 -1.27
CA GLU A 88 7.63 -36.75 -0.89
C GLU A 88 7.54 -35.25 -0.56
N GLN A 89 8.56 -34.69 0.10
CA GLN A 89 8.61 -33.26 0.40
C GLN A 89 8.70 -32.42 -0.88
N LYS A 90 9.50 -32.83 -1.87
CA LYS A 90 9.58 -32.16 -3.17
C LYS A 90 8.27 -32.22 -3.95
N ALA A 91 7.57 -33.35 -3.91
CA ALA A 91 6.26 -33.48 -4.53
C ALA A 91 5.23 -32.53 -3.90
N SER A 92 5.22 -32.42 -2.56
CA SER A 92 4.31 -31.50 -1.85
C SER A 92 4.58 -30.02 -2.15
N LEU A 93 5.85 -29.64 -2.31
CA LEU A 93 6.24 -28.28 -2.69
C LEU A 93 5.80 -27.93 -4.11
N ASN A 94 5.90 -28.88 -5.05
CA ASN A 94 5.46 -28.66 -6.44
C ASN A 94 3.94 -28.45 -6.53
N VAL A 95 3.14 -29.25 -5.81
CA VAL A 95 1.68 -29.07 -5.75
C VAL A 95 1.31 -27.70 -5.17
N LEU A 96 2.02 -27.25 -4.13
CA LEU A 96 1.80 -25.92 -3.55
C LEU A 96 2.18 -24.79 -4.52
N LEU A 97 3.24 -24.97 -5.32
CA LEU A 97 3.64 -24.01 -6.34
C LEU A 97 2.63 -23.94 -7.49
N GLU A 98 2.09 -25.07 -7.93
CA GLU A 98 1.02 -25.12 -8.94
C GLU A 98 -0.24 -24.39 -8.44
N ALA A 99 -0.69 -24.69 -7.22
CA ALA A 99 -1.84 -24.00 -6.62
C ALA A 99 -1.60 -22.48 -6.49
N LYS A 100 -0.38 -22.05 -6.13
CA LYS A 100 -0.02 -20.63 -6.09
C LYS A 100 -0.05 -20.00 -7.48
N ASN A 101 0.45 -20.70 -8.49
CA ASN A 101 0.44 -20.22 -9.87
C ASN A 101 -0.99 -20.08 -10.40
N GLU A 102 -1.87 -21.02 -10.11
CA GLU A 102 -3.30 -20.92 -10.46
C GLU A 102 -3.96 -19.71 -9.78
N VAL A 103 -3.67 -19.46 -8.51
CA VAL A 103 -4.19 -18.26 -7.82
C VAL A 103 -3.66 -16.98 -8.48
N ILE A 104 -2.39 -16.97 -8.87
CA ILE A 104 -1.79 -15.82 -9.56
C ILE A 104 -2.47 -15.57 -10.91
N THR A 105 -2.72 -16.62 -11.72
CA THR A 105 -3.38 -16.45 -13.03
C THR A 105 -4.82 -15.98 -12.87
N ILE A 106 -5.55 -16.47 -11.86
CA ILE A 106 -6.89 -15.97 -11.54
C ILE A 106 -6.85 -14.50 -11.15
N LEU A 107 -5.93 -14.12 -10.26
CA LEU A 107 -5.77 -12.72 -9.83
C LEU A 107 -5.39 -11.81 -10.99
N GLN A 108 -4.51 -12.25 -11.90
CA GLN A 108 -4.18 -11.52 -13.12
C GLN A 108 -5.41 -11.30 -14.00
N GLY A 109 -6.23 -12.35 -14.21
CA GLY A 109 -7.49 -12.22 -14.95
C GLY A 109 -8.47 -11.25 -14.29
N VAL A 110 -8.57 -11.26 -12.96
CA VAL A 110 -9.38 -10.28 -12.21
C VAL A 110 -8.87 -8.86 -12.44
N ILE A 111 -7.56 -8.64 -12.36
CA ILE A 111 -6.96 -7.33 -12.61
C ILE A 111 -7.27 -6.86 -14.05
N GLU A 112 -7.07 -7.69 -15.06
CA GLU A 112 -7.39 -7.35 -16.45
C GLU A 112 -8.87 -6.99 -16.65
N THR A 113 -9.79 -7.72 -16.00
CA THR A 113 -11.22 -7.38 -16.07
C THR A 113 -11.52 -6.06 -15.39
N LYS A 114 -10.86 -5.76 -14.27
CA LYS A 114 -11.00 -4.49 -13.55
C LYS A 114 -10.43 -3.32 -14.35
N ASP A 115 -9.29 -3.50 -15.02
CA ASP A 115 -8.71 -2.47 -15.88
C ASP A 115 -9.63 -2.14 -17.05
N LYS A 116 -10.23 -3.14 -17.71
CA LYS A 116 -11.23 -2.92 -18.76
C LYS A 116 -12.47 -2.19 -18.25
N GLN A 117 -12.92 -2.52 -17.03
CA GLN A 117 -14.03 -1.81 -16.39
C GLN A 117 -13.67 -0.35 -16.10
N MET A 118 -12.46 -0.09 -15.58
CA MET A 118 -11.96 1.26 -15.35
C MET A 118 -11.88 2.06 -16.65
N GLU A 119 -11.35 1.48 -17.73
CA GLU A 119 -11.30 2.15 -19.03
C GLU A 119 -12.70 2.52 -19.55
N SER A 120 -13.67 1.60 -19.43
CA SER A 120 -15.06 1.86 -19.81
C SER A 120 -15.69 2.97 -18.98
N LEU A 121 -15.44 3.00 -17.67
CA LEU A 121 -15.94 4.04 -16.78
C LEU A 121 -15.27 5.39 -17.07
N SER A 122 -13.97 5.42 -17.33
CA SER A 122 -13.26 6.65 -17.74
C SER A 122 -13.86 7.25 -19.00
N LYS A 123 -14.14 6.45 -20.03
CA LYS A 123 -14.81 6.93 -21.26
C LYS A 123 -16.19 7.53 -20.97
N LYS A 124 -16.97 6.91 -20.08
CA LYS A 124 -18.28 7.47 -19.67
C LYS A 124 -18.15 8.79 -18.91
N ILE A 125 -17.10 8.95 -18.11
CA ILE A 125 -16.80 10.21 -17.42
C ILE A 125 -16.47 11.29 -18.46
N ASP A 126 -15.65 10.98 -19.45
CA ASP A 126 -15.33 11.91 -20.54
C ASP A 126 -16.59 12.37 -21.29
N GLU A 127 -17.49 11.43 -21.63
CA GLU A 127 -18.79 11.74 -22.26
C GLU A 127 -19.68 12.64 -21.38
N LEU A 128 -19.69 12.42 -20.07
CA LEU A 128 -20.45 13.27 -19.13
C LEU A 128 -19.85 14.68 -19.03
N ILE A 129 -18.52 14.80 -19.02
CA ILE A 129 -17.83 16.10 -19.04
C ILE A 129 -18.17 16.87 -20.31
N GLU A 130 -18.22 16.21 -21.47
CA GLU A 130 -18.64 16.85 -22.72
C GLU A 130 -20.07 17.35 -22.65
N ARG A 131 -21.01 16.53 -22.16
CA ARG A 131 -22.41 16.93 -21.95
C ARG A 131 -22.56 18.11 -20.99
N ASP A 132 -21.79 18.14 -19.91
CA ASP A 132 -21.80 19.25 -18.96
C ASP A 132 -21.28 20.55 -19.61
N ARG A 133 -20.25 20.46 -20.44
CA ARG A 133 -19.76 21.62 -21.22
C ARG A 133 -20.81 22.12 -22.21
N GLU A 134 -21.47 21.22 -22.94
CA GLU A 134 -22.56 21.56 -23.86
C GLU A 134 -23.72 22.23 -23.12
N THR A 135 -24.12 21.66 -21.98
CA THR A 135 -25.22 22.19 -21.17
C THR A 135 -24.88 23.58 -20.63
N ASN A 136 -23.66 23.79 -20.14
CA ASN A 136 -23.20 25.11 -19.71
C ASN A 136 -23.19 26.13 -20.86
N PHE A 137 -22.80 25.72 -22.06
CA PHE A 137 -22.87 26.58 -23.24
C PHE A 137 -24.32 26.97 -23.57
N LEU A 138 -25.25 26.01 -23.55
CA LEU A 138 -26.67 26.26 -23.78
C LEU A 138 -27.27 27.18 -22.71
N LEU A 139 -26.96 26.94 -21.43
CA LEU A 139 -27.42 27.78 -20.32
C LEU A 139 -26.94 29.23 -20.48
N ARG A 140 -25.67 29.42 -20.85
CA ARG A 140 -25.14 30.75 -21.14
C ARG A 140 -25.87 31.42 -22.31
N GLY A 141 -26.09 30.68 -23.40
CA GLY A 141 -26.83 31.21 -24.55
C GLY A 141 -28.29 31.56 -24.22
N LEU A 142 -28.94 30.77 -23.36
CA LEU A 142 -30.27 31.07 -22.85
C LEU A 142 -30.26 32.31 -21.94
N GLN A 143 -29.27 32.45 -21.07
CA GLN A 143 -29.10 33.62 -20.22
C GLN A 143 -28.89 34.90 -21.04
N GLU A 144 -28.05 34.85 -22.08
CA GLU A 144 -27.83 35.97 -23.00
C GLU A 144 -29.13 36.38 -23.72
N ARG A 145 -29.95 35.39 -24.14
CA ARG A 145 -31.27 35.65 -24.75
C ARG A 145 -32.27 36.23 -23.75
N ILE A 146 -32.31 35.70 -22.53
CA ILE A 146 -33.18 36.24 -21.47
C ILE A 146 -32.78 37.69 -21.19
N PHE A 147 -31.49 37.99 -21.08
CA PHE A 147 -31.01 39.34 -20.88
C PHE A 147 -31.40 40.27 -22.04
N ALA A 148 -31.27 39.82 -23.29
CA ALA A 148 -31.68 40.58 -24.46
C ALA A 148 -33.20 40.83 -24.50
N LEU A 149 -34.00 39.90 -24.00
CA LEU A 149 -35.47 39.96 -23.95
C LEU A 149 -36.02 40.69 -22.72
N GLU A 150 -35.32 40.67 -21.58
CA GLU A 150 -35.73 41.35 -20.35
C GLU A 150 -35.84 42.87 -20.54
N GLY A 151 -35.19 43.43 -21.57
CA GLY A 151 -35.18 44.87 -21.83
C GLY A 151 -34.59 45.66 -20.65
N PRO A 152 -34.52 47.00 -20.72
CA PRO A 152 -34.25 47.78 -19.53
C PRO A 152 -35.37 47.49 -18.53
N LYS A 153 -35.03 46.87 -17.39
CA LYS A 153 -35.96 46.75 -16.26
C LYS A 153 -36.51 48.13 -15.99
N GLU A 154 -37.80 48.36 -16.25
CA GLU A 154 -38.47 49.54 -15.75
C GLU A 154 -38.21 49.54 -14.24
N GLU A 155 -37.45 50.54 -13.77
CA GLU A 155 -37.27 50.79 -12.35
C GLU A 155 -38.66 51.08 -11.80
N THR A 156 -39.40 50.04 -11.42
CA THR A 156 -40.59 50.21 -10.62
C THR A 156 -40.13 50.98 -9.40
N PRO A 157 -40.64 52.20 -9.15
CA PRO A 157 -40.15 53.00 -8.06
C PRO A 157 -40.30 52.16 -6.80
N SER A 158 -39.18 51.95 -6.10
CA SER A 158 -39.12 51.32 -4.78
C SER A 158 -40.32 51.78 -3.97
N GLU A 159 -40.93 50.88 -3.20
CA GLU A 159 -42.09 51.21 -2.37
C GLU A 159 -41.86 52.45 -1.50
N GLU A 160 -40.60 52.77 -1.16
CA GLU A 160 -40.20 54.02 -0.52
C GLU A 160 -40.51 55.26 -1.36
N LYS A 161 -40.17 55.28 -2.66
CA LYS A 161 -40.47 56.39 -3.57
C LYS A 161 -41.97 56.55 -3.81
N LYS A 162 -42.72 55.44 -3.83
CA LYS A 162 -44.20 55.48 -3.90
C LYS A 162 -44.80 56.06 -2.63
N ASN A 163 -44.29 55.67 -1.46
CA ASN A 163 -44.75 56.17 -0.17
C ASN A 163 -44.39 57.65 0.05
N GLU A 164 -43.24 58.10 -0.43
CA GLU A 164 -42.87 59.53 -0.45
C GLU A 164 -43.77 60.35 -1.38
N ALA A 165 -44.07 59.86 -2.59
CA ALA A 165 -44.98 60.53 -3.51
C ALA A 165 -46.39 60.70 -2.89
N ILE A 166 -46.91 59.65 -2.24
CA ILE A 166 -48.21 59.69 -1.55
C ILE A 166 -48.19 60.65 -0.36
N ARG A 167 -47.08 60.74 0.38
CA ARG A 167 -46.93 61.69 1.49
C ARG A 167 -46.83 63.14 0.99
N ALA A 168 -46.10 63.38 -0.09
CA ALA A 168 -45.97 64.69 -0.71
C ALA A 168 -47.31 65.19 -1.27
N GLU A 169 -48.11 64.30 -1.85
CA GLU A 169 -49.44 64.62 -2.40
C GLU A 169 -50.45 64.94 -1.28
N LYS A 170 -50.45 64.17 -0.19
CA LYS A 170 -51.26 64.46 1.01
C LYS A 170 -50.94 65.81 1.67
N HIS A 171 -49.69 66.27 1.57
CA HIS A 171 -49.29 67.58 2.09
C HIS A 171 -49.69 68.74 1.17
N LYS A 172 -49.83 68.53 -0.14
CA LYS A 172 -50.34 69.54 -1.08
C LYS A 172 -51.83 69.80 -0.93
N ASN A 173 -52.64 68.77 -0.64
CA ASN A 173 -54.10 68.91 -0.42
C ASN A 173 -54.50 69.45 0.97
N ARG A 174 -53.53 69.81 1.81
CA ARG A 174 -53.75 70.35 3.17
C ARG A 174 -53.34 71.82 3.33
N LYS A 175 -52.94 72.49 2.25
CA LYS A 175 -52.74 73.94 2.19
C LYS A 175 -53.85 74.56 1.36
#